data_AF-A0A9X3IXV5-F1
#
_entry.id   AF-A0A9X3IXV5-F1
#
_cell.length_a   1.000
_cell.length_b   1.000
_cell.length_c   1.000
_cell.angle_alpha   90.00
_cell.angle_beta   90.00
_cell.angle_gamma   90.00
#
_symmetry.space_group_name_H-M   'P 1'
#
loop_
_entity.id
_entity.type
_entity.pdbx_description
1 polymer ?
#
loop_
_entity_poly.entity_id
_entity_poly.type
_entity_poly.pdbx_seq_one_letter_code
_entity_poly.pdbx_strand_id
1 'polypeptide(L)'
;MTRRAAPSAPATARLRPVSPRALALAVAVTAAAGPACDEKFQSFLKNASDRHVEREKKKEGDAERQAAEEAVISPPVRAAIALVRTSDYDFVSVKSDGSRKRYSGFDFAAMLETKSRWLGRGLDELPAWLDQIGSRTFFGGRSYFVRLPDGRELNFRSWIEAEIAALPTALPTESP
;
A
#
# COMPACT_ATOMS: atom_id res chain seq x y z
N MET A 1 -27.05 35.41 31.14
CA MET A 1 -26.44 34.10 30.86
C MET A 1 -25.18 34.35 30.04
N THR A 2 -23.99 34.26 30.65
CA THR A 2 -22.72 34.76 30.09
C THR A 2 -21.60 33.72 30.13
N ARG A 3 -20.87 33.59 29.01
CA ARG A 3 -19.44 33.24 28.80
C ARG A 3 -19.30 32.93 27.29
N ARG A 4 -18.76 33.75 26.41
CA ARG A 4 -17.45 34.44 26.28
C ARG A 4 -16.23 33.50 26.22
N ALA A 5 -15.79 33.33 24.96
CA ALA A 5 -14.43 33.24 24.42
C ALA A 5 -13.48 32.09 24.83
N ALA A 6 -12.99 31.39 23.80
CA ALA A 6 -11.72 30.64 23.79
C ALA A 6 -10.51 31.60 23.85
N PRO A 7 -9.31 31.12 24.23
CA PRO A 7 -8.34 30.82 23.16
C PRO A 7 -7.34 29.65 23.43
N SER A 8 -6.85 29.09 22.32
CA SER A 8 -5.47 28.63 22.02
C SER A 8 -4.82 27.43 22.76
N ALA A 9 -4.27 26.53 21.92
CA ALA A 9 -3.51 25.31 22.21
C ALA A 9 -2.08 25.57 22.77
N PRO A 10 -1.28 24.54 23.16
CA PRO A 10 -0.61 23.69 22.17
C PRO A 10 -0.50 22.19 22.51
N ALA A 11 -0.20 21.44 21.45
CA ALA A 11 0.11 20.02 21.40
C ALA A 11 1.25 19.61 22.36
N THR A 12 1.02 18.55 23.13
CA THR A 12 2.10 17.81 23.75
C THR A 12 2.76 16.94 22.69
N ALA A 13 3.89 17.44 22.18
CA ALA A 13 4.81 16.73 21.32
C ALA A 13 5.22 15.38 21.95
N ARG A 14 4.83 14.26 21.34
CA ARG A 14 5.51 12.99 21.56
C ARG A 14 6.82 13.01 20.78
N LEU A 15 7.83 13.66 21.37
CA LEU A 15 9.22 13.45 21.00
C LEU A 15 9.59 12.04 21.49
N ARG A 16 9.53 11.05 20.59
CA ARG A 16 10.36 9.85 20.75
C ARG A 16 11.77 10.25 20.32
N PRO A 17 12.76 10.28 21.22
CA PRO A 17 14.13 10.52 20.81
C PRO A 17 14.61 9.35 19.94
N VAL A 18 15.19 9.73 18.81
CA VAL A 18 15.93 8.91 17.87
C VAL A 18 17.09 8.24 18.60
N SER A 19 17.35 6.99 18.22
CA SER A 19 18.49 6.18 18.64
C SER A 19 19.82 6.92 18.55
N PRO A 20 20.72 6.67 19.52
CA PRO A 20 22.11 6.51 19.21
C PRO A 20 22.52 5.06 19.53
N ARG A 21 22.99 4.36 18.51
CA ARG A 21 24.15 3.45 18.61
C ARG A 21 24.52 3.00 20.03
N ALA A 22 23.95 1.91 20.50
CA ALA A 22 24.49 1.22 21.66
C ALA A 22 24.06 -0.25 21.63
N LEU A 23 24.72 -1.02 20.78
CA LEU A 23 25.17 -2.35 21.19
C LEU A 23 26.41 -2.67 20.36
N ALA A 24 27.49 -1.94 20.66
CA ALA A 24 28.82 -2.49 20.39
C ALA A 24 28.94 -3.73 21.27
N LEU A 25 28.72 -4.91 20.69
CA LEU A 25 29.11 -6.17 21.33
C LEU A 25 30.64 -6.16 21.40
N ALA A 26 31.16 -5.82 22.57
CA ALA A 26 32.54 -6.05 22.92
C ALA A 26 32.77 -7.57 22.95
N VAL A 27 33.34 -8.10 21.87
CA VAL A 27 33.89 -9.45 21.83
C VAL A 27 35.23 -9.39 22.59
N ALA A 28 35.18 -9.57 23.91
CA ALA A 28 36.35 -9.90 24.69
C ALA A 28 36.60 -11.40 24.57
N VAL A 29 37.49 -11.79 23.65
CA VAL A 29 38.05 -13.15 23.59
C VAL A 29 39.06 -13.28 24.73
N THR A 30 38.64 -13.86 25.85
CA THR A 30 39.57 -14.47 26.81
C THR A 30 39.66 -15.95 26.49
N ALA A 31 40.75 -16.32 25.83
CA ALA A 31 41.14 -17.69 25.57
C ALA A 31 41.46 -18.43 26.88
N ALA A 32 40.72 -19.51 27.16
CA ALA A 32 41.15 -20.59 28.03
C ALA A 32 40.43 -21.88 27.59
N ALA A 33 41.20 -22.96 27.49
CA ALA A 33 40.94 -24.12 26.64
C ALA A 33 39.78 -25.04 27.06
N GLY A 34 39.14 -25.65 26.05
CA GLY A 34 38.39 -26.91 26.14
C GLY A 34 37.79 -27.30 24.78
N PRO A 35 38.18 -28.42 24.12
CA PRO A 35 37.72 -28.80 22.77
C PRO A 35 36.26 -29.29 22.69
N ALA A 36 35.48 -29.23 23.78
CA ALA A 36 34.11 -29.76 23.85
C ALA A 36 33.00 -28.69 23.79
N CYS A 37 33.34 -27.40 23.90
CA CYS A 37 32.37 -26.29 23.73
C CYS A 37 32.34 -25.74 22.30
N ASP A 38 33.29 -26.13 21.45
CA ASP A 38 33.37 -25.66 20.08
C ASP A 38 32.33 -26.35 19.19
N GLU A 39 32.20 -27.67 19.26
CA GLU A 39 31.32 -28.45 18.38
C GLU A 39 29.83 -28.13 18.55
N LYS A 40 29.38 -27.90 19.79
CA LYS A 40 28.01 -27.44 20.07
C LYS A 40 27.79 -26.03 19.54
N PHE A 41 28.74 -25.12 19.74
CA PHE A 41 28.61 -23.74 19.26
C PHE A 41 28.63 -23.67 17.73
N GLN A 42 29.53 -24.41 17.07
CA GLN A 42 29.60 -24.53 15.61
C GLN A 42 28.30 -25.13 15.04
N SER A 43 27.73 -26.14 15.67
CA SER A 43 26.44 -26.70 15.24
C SER A 43 25.27 -25.74 15.48
N PHE A 44 25.28 -24.91 16.54
CA PHE A 44 24.30 -23.82 16.71
C PHE A 44 24.42 -22.76 15.62
N LEU A 45 25.65 -22.32 15.28
CA LEU A 45 25.89 -21.36 14.21
C LEU A 45 25.42 -21.90 12.85
N LYS A 46 25.73 -23.17 12.55
CA LYS A 46 25.28 -23.84 11.33
C LYS A 46 23.75 -23.94 11.27
N ASN A 47 23.11 -24.38 12.34
CA ASN A 47 21.64 -24.46 12.43
C ASN A 47 20.98 -23.07 12.32
N ALA A 48 21.58 -22.02 12.89
CA ALA A 48 21.08 -20.65 12.77
C ALA A 48 21.21 -20.12 11.34
N SER A 49 22.34 -20.40 10.68
CA SER A 49 22.58 -20.09 9.27
C SER A 49 21.60 -20.82 8.36
N ASP A 50 21.42 -22.13 8.55
CA ASP A 50 20.51 -22.95 7.73
C ASP A 50 19.06 -22.45 7.86
N ARG A 51 18.61 -22.12 9.08
CA ARG A 51 17.31 -21.49 9.30
C ARG A 51 17.17 -20.12 8.62
N HIS A 52 18.25 -19.35 8.54
CA HIS A 52 18.24 -18.07 7.81
C HIS A 52 18.11 -18.30 6.30
N VAL A 53 18.88 -19.24 5.75
CA VAL A 53 18.81 -19.62 4.33
C VAL A 53 17.43 -20.15 3.97
N GLU A 54 16.81 -20.98 4.80
CA GLU A 54 15.44 -21.47 4.60
C GLU A 54 14.41 -20.34 4.61
N ARG A 55 14.56 -19.36 5.52
CA ARG A 55 13.68 -18.19 5.58
C ARG A 55 13.82 -17.30 4.35
N GLU A 56 15.04 -17.04 3.89
CA GLU A 56 15.29 -16.25 2.68
C GLU A 56 14.76 -16.98 1.43
N LYS A 57 15.00 -18.28 1.29
CA LYS A 57 14.42 -19.09 0.19
C LYS A 57 12.89 -19.08 0.20
N LYS A 58 12.28 -19.20 1.38
CA LYS A 58 10.82 -19.11 1.51
C LYS A 58 10.32 -17.72 1.11
N LYS A 59 11.00 -16.67 1.56
CA LYS A 59 10.67 -15.28 1.23
C LYS A 59 10.81 -14.99 -0.26
N GLU A 60 11.83 -15.53 -0.91
CA GLU A 60 12.04 -15.43 -2.35
C GLU A 60 10.92 -16.15 -3.13
N GLY A 61 10.57 -17.38 -2.75
CA GLY A 61 9.45 -18.10 -3.36
C GLY A 61 8.08 -17.44 -3.12
N ASP A 62 7.86 -16.84 -1.95
CA ASP A 62 6.65 -16.06 -1.66
C ASP A 62 6.62 -14.75 -2.50
N ALA A 63 7.77 -14.10 -2.71
CA ALA A 63 7.89 -12.91 -3.56
C ALA A 63 7.66 -13.23 -5.04
N GLU A 64 8.17 -14.37 -5.53
CA GLU A 64 7.94 -14.81 -6.91
C GLU A 64 6.46 -15.13 -7.18
N ARG A 65 5.79 -15.78 -6.21
CA ARG A 65 4.33 -16.00 -6.27
C ARG A 65 3.55 -14.70 -6.24
N GLN A 66 3.94 -13.76 -5.37
CA GLN A 66 3.32 -12.43 -5.33
C GLN A 66 3.54 -11.70 -6.64
N ALA A 67 4.75 -11.72 -7.21
CA ALA A 67 5.06 -11.08 -8.48
C ALA A 67 4.24 -11.68 -9.63
N ALA A 68 4.06 -13.00 -9.67
CA ALA A 68 3.21 -13.68 -10.64
C ALA A 68 1.72 -13.30 -10.48
N GLU A 69 1.23 -13.16 -9.24
CA GLU A 69 -0.13 -12.70 -8.95
C GLU A 69 -0.33 -11.21 -9.28
N GLU A 70 0.71 -10.40 -9.07
CA GLU A 70 0.71 -8.97 -9.40
C GLU A 70 0.80 -8.73 -10.92
N ALA A 71 1.53 -9.57 -11.65
CA ALA A 71 1.67 -9.49 -13.11
C ALA A 71 0.33 -9.62 -13.86
N VAL A 72 -0.72 -10.15 -13.20
CA VAL A 72 -2.08 -10.19 -13.74
C VAL A 72 -2.67 -8.79 -13.94
N ILE A 73 -2.25 -7.81 -13.13
CA ILE A 73 -2.72 -6.43 -13.21
C ILE A 73 -1.62 -5.57 -13.84
N SER A 74 -1.97 -4.93 -14.96
CA SER A 74 -1.04 -4.08 -15.70
C SER A 74 -0.50 -2.93 -14.82
N PRO A 75 0.75 -2.47 -15.07
CA PRO A 75 1.34 -1.38 -14.32
C PRO A 75 0.47 -0.10 -14.21
N PRO A 76 -0.17 0.41 -15.27
CA PRO A 76 -0.96 1.65 -15.16
C PRO A 76 -2.24 1.45 -14.32
N VAL A 77 -2.87 0.27 -14.39
CA VAL A 77 -4.03 -0.06 -13.55
C VAL A 77 -3.61 -0.19 -12.09
N ARG A 78 -2.46 -0.81 -11.83
CA ARG A 78 -1.91 -0.94 -10.48
C ARG A 78 -1.61 0.42 -9.86
N ALA A 79 -1.03 1.34 -10.62
CA ALA A 79 -0.77 2.71 -10.16
C ALA A 79 -2.09 3.43 -9.79
N ALA A 80 -3.13 3.31 -10.60
CA ALA A 80 -4.45 3.87 -10.29
C ALA A 80 -5.05 3.27 -8.99
N ILE A 81 -4.97 1.95 -8.82
CA ILE A 81 -5.45 1.27 -7.59
C ILE A 81 -4.62 1.70 -6.37
N ALA A 82 -3.32 1.92 -6.53
CA ALA A 82 -2.46 2.42 -5.47
C ALA A 82 -2.86 3.84 -5.03
N LEU A 83 -3.14 4.75 -5.97
CA LEU A 83 -3.63 6.11 -5.68
C LEU A 83 -4.91 6.07 -4.82
N VAL A 84 -5.86 5.23 -5.21
CA VAL A 84 -7.09 4.99 -4.44
C VAL A 84 -6.75 4.52 -3.03
N ARG A 85 -5.86 3.53 -2.90
CA ARG A 85 -5.50 2.94 -1.62
C ARG A 85 -4.88 3.95 -0.67
N THR A 86 -4.05 4.85 -1.19
CA THR A 86 -3.37 5.89 -0.41
C THR A 86 -4.23 7.12 -0.16
N SER A 87 -5.38 7.24 -0.83
CA SER A 87 -6.28 8.36 -0.63
C SER A 87 -7.08 8.20 0.67
N ASP A 88 -7.23 9.31 1.40
CA ASP A 88 -8.06 9.41 2.60
C ASP A 88 -9.54 9.73 2.26
N TYR A 89 -9.96 9.48 1.02
CA TYR A 89 -11.31 9.79 0.56
C TYR A 89 -12.28 8.62 0.77
N ASP A 90 -13.56 8.97 0.90
CA ASP A 90 -14.66 8.02 0.93
C ASP A 90 -15.12 7.71 -0.51
N PHE A 91 -15.21 6.43 -0.86
CA PHE A 91 -15.72 5.99 -2.15
C PHE A 91 -17.15 5.49 -2.02
N VAL A 92 -18.02 5.86 -2.95
CA VAL A 92 -19.46 5.59 -2.88
C VAL A 92 -19.92 4.81 -4.10
N SER A 93 -20.61 3.71 -3.84
CA SER A 93 -21.35 2.93 -4.84
C SER A 93 -22.85 3.13 -4.63
N VAL A 94 -23.59 3.35 -5.71
CA VAL A 94 -25.06 3.39 -5.68
C VAL A 94 -25.59 2.04 -6.15
N LYS A 95 -26.40 1.38 -5.32
CA LYS A 95 -27.04 0.10 -5.66
C LYS A 95 -28.30 0.31 -6.50
N SER A 96 -28.86 -0.76 -7.05
CA SER A 96 -30.08 -0.75 -7.86
C SER A 96 -31.28 -0.10 -7.16
N ASP A 97 -31.43 -0.37 -5.87
CA ASP A 97 -32.47 0.17 -4.98
C ASP A 97 -32.27 1.64 -4.57
N GLY A 98 -31.20 2.29 -5.05
CA GLY A 98 -30.84 3.67 -4.69
C GLY A 98 -30.08 3.80 -3.38
N SER A 99 -29.92 2.71 -2.62
CA SER A 99 -29.09 2.72 -1.41
C SER A 99 -27.62 2.96 -1.76
N ARG A 100 -26.92 3.65 -0.85
CA ARG A 100 -25.53 4.06 -1.05
C ARG A 100 -24.63 3.27 -0.12
N LYS A 101 -23.64 2.59 -0.68
CA LYS A 101 -22.60 1.89 0.08
C LYS A 101 -21.31 2.71 0.03
N ARG A 102 -20.74 2.97 1.21
CA ARG A 102 -19.46 3.66 1.35
C ARG A 102 -18.34 2.65 1.54
N TYR A 103 -17.16 3.02 1.07
CA TYR A 103 -15.93 2.28 1.15
C TYR A 103 -14.81 3.24 1.54
N SER A 104 -13.91 2.78 2.42
CA SER A 104 -12.62 3.45 2.60
C SER A 104 -11.77 3.30 1.32
N GLY A 105 -10.75 4.14 1.14
CA GLY A 105 -9.78 3.96 0.05
C GLY A 105 -9.14 2.57 0.04
N PHE A 106 -8.83 2.02 1.21
CA PHE A 106 -8.31 0.65 1.34
C PHE A 106 -9.30 -0.41 0.84
N ASP A 107 -10.55 -0.37 1.32
CA ASP A 107 -11.57 -1.36 0.93
C ASP A 107 -11.94 -1.25 -0.54
N PHE A 108 -12.02 -0.01 -1.05
CA PHE A 108 -12.34 0.26 -2.45
C PHE A 108 -11.21 -0.23 -3.36
N ALA A 109 -9.95 0.02 -3.00
CA ALA A 109 -8.78 -0.48 -3.73
C ALA A 109 -8.72 -2.01 -3.74
N ALA A 110 -8.94 -2.67 -2.59
CA ALA A 110 -8.96 -4.14 -2.52
C ALA A 110 -10.07 -4.75 -3.40
N MET A 111 -11.24 -4.08 -3.45
CA MET A 111 -12.34 -4.48 -4.32
C MET A 111 -12.00 -4.30 -5.80
N LEU A 112 -11.37 -3.18 -6.19
CA LEU A 112 -10.90 -2.95 -7.56
C LEU A 112 -9.80 -3.92 -7.98
N GLU A 113 -8.88 -4.25 -7.09
CA GLU A 113 -7.80 -5.22 -7.30
C GLU A 113 -8.38 -6.60 -7.57
N THR A 114 -9.29 -7.06 -6.70
CA THR A 114 -10.01 -8.31 -6.89
C THR A 114 -10.74 -8.30 -8.24
N LYS A 115 -11.51 -7.25 -8.54
CA LYS A 115 -12.25 -7.13 -9.80
C LYS A 115 -11.32 -7.20 -11.02
N SER A 116 -10.16 -6.58 -10.94
CA SER A 116 -9.15 -6.57 -12.00
C SER A 116 -8.53 -7.95 -12.21
N ARG A 117 -8.29 -8.73 -11.15
CA ARG A 117 -7.81 -10.11 -11.30
C ARG A 117 -8.82 -11.02 -12.00
N TRP A 118 -10.10 -10.84 -11.71
CA TRP A 118 -11.16 -11.69 -12.26
C TRP A 118 -11.58 -11.30 -13.68
N LEU A 119 -11.63 -10.00 -13.99
CA LEU A 119 -12.23 -9.47 -15.21
C LEU A 119 -11.22 -8.75 -16.13
N GLY A 120 -10.03 -8.42 -15.63
CA GLY A 120 -9.05 -7.56 -16.30
C GLY A 120 -8.13 -8.26 -17.29
N ARG A 121 -8.35 -9.53 -17.62
CA ARG A 121 -7.49 -10.23 -18.59
C ARG A 121 -7.54 -9.53 -19.95
N GLY A 122 -6.39 -9.04 -20.41
CA GLY A 122 -6.26 -8.30 -21.67
C GLY A 122 -6.68 -6.83 -21.60
N LEU A 123 -6.90 -6.28 -20.40
CA LEU A 123 -7.16 -4.86 -20.18
C LEU A 123 -5.91 -4.21 -19.59
N ASP A 124 -4.90 -4.05 -20.44
CA ASP A 124 -3.62 -3.47 -20.04
C ASP A 124 -3.67 -1.94 -19.98
N GLU A 125 -4.53 -1.34 -20.80
CA GLU A 125 -4.70 0.10 -20.91
C GLU A 125 -5.65 0.66 -19.85
N LEU A 126 -5.22 1.71 -19.15
CA LEU A 126 -6.00 2.35 -18.10
C LEU A 126 -7.38 2.87 -18.58
N PRO A 127 -7.50 3.55 -19.73
CA PRO A 127 -8.81 4.01 -20.20
C PRO A 127 -9.79 2.85 -20.43
N ALA A 128 -9.33 1.78 -21.08
CA ALA A 128 -10.13 0.59 -21.34
C ALA A 128 -10.55 -0.10 -20.03
N TRP A 129 -9.63 -0.18 -19.07
CA TRP A 129 -9.92 -0.68 -17.73
C TRP A 129 -10.94 0.19 -16.99
N LEU A 130 -10.83 1.52 -17.05
CA LEU A 130 -11.80 2.43 -16.43
C LEU A 130 -13.20 2.27 -17.04
N ASP A 131 -13.30 2.14 -18.36
CA ASP A 131 -14.57 1.95 -19.07
C ASP A 131 -15.28 0.65 -18.68
N GLN A 132 -14.54 -0.44 -18.57
CA GLN A 132 -15.11 -1.77 -18.39
C GLN A 132 -15.19 -2.20 -16.92
N ILE A 133 -14.25 -1.76 -16.09
CA ILE A 133 -14.02 -2.29 -14.74
C ILE A 133 -13.99 -1.18 -13.70
N GLY A 134 -13.07 -0.22 -13.84
CA GLY A 134 -12.68 0.67 -12.76
C GLY A 134 -13.76 1.67 -12.33
N SER A 135 -14.55 2.18 -13.29
CA SER A 135 -15.45 3.32 -13.00
C SER A 135 -16.91 2.95 -12.73
N ARG A 136 -17.29 1.67 -12.89
CA ARG A 136 -18.71 1.26 -12.85
C ARG A 136 -18.93 -0.03 -12.06
N THR A 137 -20.09 -0.15 -11.43
CA THR A 137 -20.53 -1.41 -10.80
C THR A 137 -20.66 -2.50 -11.85
N PHE A 138 -20.21 -3.71 -11.52
CA PHE A 138 -20.34 -4.85 -12.43
C PHE A 138 -21.80 -5.15 -12.75
N PHE A 139 -22.63 -5.21 -11.71
CA PHE A 139 -24.07 -5.33 -11.86
C PHE A 139 -24.70 -3.94 -11.99
N GLY A 140 -25.35 -3.69 -13.13
CA GLY A 140 -26.10 -2.47 -13.39
C GLY A 140 -25.31 -1.27 -13.92
N GLY A 141 -23.98 -1.38 -14.09
CA GLY A 141 -23.18 -0.38 -14.79
C GLY A 141 -23.25 1.04 -14.20
N ARG A 142 -23.46 1.17 -12.90
CA ARG A 142 -23.61 2.47 -12.23
C ARG A 142 -22.25 3.03 -11.87
N SER A 143 -22.07 4.33 -12.05
CA SER A 143 -20.80 4.99 -11.75
C SER A 143 -20.50 4.99 -10.25
N TYR A 144 -19.21 4.89 -9.92
CA TYR A 144 -18.72 5.19 -8.59
C TYR A 144 -18.52 6.70 -8.39
N PHE A 145 -18.55 7.11 -7.13
CA PHE A 145 -18.32 8.49 -6.73
C PHE A 145 -17.25 8.56 -5.65
N VAL A 146 -16.56 9.70 -5.57
CA VAL A 146 -15.58 10.01 -4.53
C VAL A 146 -16.10 11.18 -3.74
N ARG A 147 -16.17 11.02 -2.43
CA ARG A 147 -16.59 12.08 -1.52
C ARG A 147 -15.36 12.74 -0.93
N LEU A 148 -15.22 14.02 -1.22
CA LEU A 148 -14.14 14.86 -0.76
C LEU A 148 -14.35 15.28 0.71
N PRO A 149 -13.29 15.79 1.39
CA PRO A 149 -13.39 16.27 2.78
C PRO A 149 -14.36 17.45 2.96
N ASP A 150 -14.58 18.22 1.90
CA ASP A 150 -15.55 19.31 1.86
C ASP A 150 -17.02 18.83 1.75
N GLY A 151 -17.22 17.51 1.63
CA GLY A 151 -18.52 16.87 1.52
C GLY A 151 -19.08 16.79 0.10
N ARG A 152 -18.40 17.37 -0.90
CA ARG A 152 -18.80 17.26 -2.31
C ARG A 152 -18.51 15.86 -2.83
N GLU A 153 -19.30 15.45 -3.83
CA GLU A 153 -19.11 14.18 -4.52
C GLU A 153 -18.71 14.42 -5.97
N LEU A 154 -17.66 13.73 -6.40
CA LEU A 154 -17.16 13.73 -7.77
C LEU A 154 -17.36 12.37 -8.40
N ASN A 155 -17.53 12.33 -9.72
CA ASN A 155 -17.47 11.06 -10.44
C ASN A 155 -16.07 10.44 -10.30
N PHE A 156 -16.01 9.15 -9.98
CA PHE A 156 -14.73 8.46 -9.76
C PHE A 156 -13.80 8.52 -10.96
N ARG A 157 -14.32 8.37 -12.19
CA ARG A 157 -13.50 8.42 -13.40
C ARG A 157 -12.84 9.78 -13.54
N SER A 158 -13.64 10.84 -13.45
CA SER A 158 -13.12 12.21 -13.58
C SER A 158 -12.12 12.55 -12.48
N TRP A 159 -12.35 12.05 -11.27
CA TRP A 159 -11.41 12.23 -10.17
C TRP A 159 -10.08 11.52 -10.41
N ILE A 160 -10.08 10.21 -10.74
CA ILE A 160 -8.82 9.47 -10.93
C ILE A 160 -8.03 9.97 -12.13
N GLU A 161 -8.69 10.38 -13.22
CA GLU A 161 -8.03 11.01 -14.36
C GLU A 161 -7.34 12.32 -13.97
N ALA A 162 -7.98 13.13 -13.12
CA ALA A 162 -7.40 14.38 -12.61
C ALA A 162 -6.20 14.12 -11.66
N GLU A 163 -6.32 13.15 -10.76
CA GLU A 163 -5.22 12.77 -9.86
C GLU A 163 -4.00 12.26 -10.64
N ILE A 164 -4.22 11.44 -11.66
CA ILE A 164 -3.13 10.91 -12.49
C ILE A 164 -2.48 12.03 -13.30
N ALA A 165 -3.27 12.96 -13.85
CA ALA A 165 -2.74 14.12 -14.56
C ALA A 165 -1.96 15.09 -13.65
N ALA A 166 -2.29 15.13 -12.35
CA ALA A 166 -1.61 15.95 -11.36
C ALA A 166 -0.30 15.33 -10.85
N LEU A 167 -0.05 14.04 -11.11
CA LEU A 167 1.22 13.42 -10.76
C LEU A 167 2.35 14.09 -11.55
N PRO A 168 3.45 14.51 -10.90
CA PRO A 168 4.58 15.07 -11.60
C PRO A 168 5.12 14.01 -12.57
N THR A 169 4.90 14.23 -13.86
CA THR A 169 5.54 13.44 -14.92
C THR A 169 7.02 13.75 -14.83
N ALA A 170 7.80 12.87 -14.21
CA ALA A 170 9.23 13.06 -14.04
C ALA A 170 9.92 12.96 -15.41
N LEU A 171 10.05 14.08 -16.11
CA LEU A 171 11.13 14.37 -17.05
C LEU A 171 11.49 15.86 -16.94
N PRO A 172 12.75 16.21 -16.64
CA PRO A 172 13.25 17.52 -17.04
C PRO A 172 13.28 17.54 -18.57
N THR A 173 12.44 18.39 -19.14
CA THR A 173 12.58 18.86 -20.51
C THR A 173 13.87 19.68 -20.59
N GLU A 174 15.01 19.02 -20.82
CA GLU A 174 16.12 19.71 -21.47
C GLU A 174 15.82 19.75 -22.97
N SER A 175 15.26 20.88 -23.39
CA SER A 175 15.35 21.43 -24.74
C SER A 175 16.21 22.69 -24.67
N PRO A 176 16.82 23.17 -25.75
CA PRO A 176 17.29 22.51 -26.99
C PRO A 176 18.82 22.49 -27.13
#